data_AF-A0A484NAD7-F1
#
_entry.id   AF-A0A484NAD7-F1
#
_cell.length_a   1.000
_cell.length_b   1.000
_cell.length_c   1.000
_cell.angle_alpha   90.00
_cell.angle_beta   90.00
_cell.angle_gamma   90.00
#
_symmetry.space_group_name_H-M   'P 1'
#
loop_
_entity.id
_entity.type
_entity.pdbx_description
1 polymer ?
#
loop_
_entity_poly.entity_id
_entity_poly.type
_entity_poly.pdbx_seq_one_letter_code
_entity_poly.pdbx_strand_id
1 'polypeptide(L)'
;MLMNFRASRANSVFSGSYTFSEDKVEAAILYPGLRPTVLRIRLRLRGTSEGANNRMDLLALLTCGVNENEVSHHDEDILGVVEGWQEDETHNPDVPAISHKRGLTPFVFVPFEEVETSVLNLPVERMDYFVSG
;
A
#
# COMPACT_ATOMS: atom_id res chain seq x y z
N MET A 1 23.26 1.03 -22.48
CA MET A 1 22.82 -0.38 -22.54
C MET A 1 21.76 -0.55 -21.45
N LEU A 2 20.58 -1.07 -21.80
CA LEU A 2 19.40 -1.15 -20.93
C LEU A 2 19.67 -1.88 -19.62
N MET A 3 19.03 -1.43 -18.54
CA MET A 3 18.57 -2.33 -17.48
C MET A 3 17.11 -1.98 -17.12
N ASN A 4 16.19 -2.39 -17.99
CA ASN A 4 14.85 -2.76 -17.53
C ASN A 4 15.01 -4.02 -16.67
N PHE A 5 15.35 -3.84 -15.39
CA PHE A 5 15.30 -4.92 -14.43
C PHE A 5 13.86 -5.40 -14.36
N ARG A 6 13.57 -6.57 -14.93
CA ARG A 6 12.41 -7.34 -14.50
C ARG A 6 12.69 -7.72 -13.05
N ALA A 7 11.88 -7.21 -12.14
CA ALA A 7 11.99 -7.47 -10.72
C ALA A 7 11.99 -9.00 -10.50
N SER A 8 13.12 -9.55 -10.03
CA SER A 8 13.20 -10.97 -9.64
C SER A 8 12.50 -11.13 -8.29
N ARG A 9 11.86 -12.28 -8.03
CA ARG A 9 11.09 -12.52 -6.79
C ARG A 9 11.89 -12.25 -5.50
N ALA A 10 13.22 -12.38 -5.56
CA ALA A 10 14.13 -12.07 -4.44
C ALA A 10 14.45 -10.57 -4.29
N ASN A 11 14.28 -9.76 -5.35
CA ASN A 11 14.52 -8.32 -5.37
C ASN A 11 13.23 -7.48 -5.37
N SER A 12 12.05 -8.13 -5.30
CA SER A 12 10.73 -7.46 -5.26
C SER A 12 10.14 -7.37 -3.86
N VAL A 13 10.86 -7.83 -2.84
CA VAL A 13 10.42 -7.74 -1.44
C VAL A 13 11.09 -6.51 -0.84
N PHE A 14 10.26 -5.54 -0.47
CA PHE A 14 10.72 -4.35 0.23
C PHE A 14 10.27 -4.48 1.69
N SER A 15 11.23 -4.34 2.60
CA SER A 15 10.92 -4.16 4.01
C SER A 15 10.36 -2.76 4.21
N GLY A 16 9.31 -2.65 5.00
CA GLY A 16 8.69 -1.38 5.35
C GLY A 16 8.01 -1.50 6.71
N SER A 17 7.76 -0.36 7.32
CA SER A 17 7.06 -0.28 8.60
C SER A 17 5.59 0.04 8.35
N TYR A 18 4.71 -0.47 9.21
CA TYR A 18 3.28 -0.17 9.17
C TYR A 18 2.73 0.17 10.55
N THR A 19 1.73 1.04 10.59
CA THR A 19 0.87 1.27 11.75
C THR A 19 -0.51 0.73 11.46
N PHE A 20 -1.14 0.18 12.50
CA PHE A 20 -2.52 -0.28 12.45
C PHE A 20 -3.32 0.41 13.55
N SER A 21 -4.35 1.14 13.17
CA SER A 21 -5.21 1.88 14.08
C SER A 21 -6.67 1.66 13.68
N GLU A 22 -7.45 1.07 14.59
CA GLU A 22 -8.83 0.64 14.36
C GLU A 22 -8.94 -0.32 13.17
N ASP A 23 -9.28 0.20 11.99
CA ASP A 23 -9.41 -0.52 10.74
C ASP A 23 -8.47 0.00 9.64
N LYS A 24 -7.64 0.99 9.95
CA LYS A 24 -6.72 1.64 9.02
C LYS A 24 -5.33 1.05 9.15
N VAL A 25 -4.73 0.74 8.01
CA VAL A 25 -3.31 0.39 7.92
C VAL A 25 -2.62 1.49 7.12
N GLU A 26 -1.59 2.09 7.70
CA GLU A 26 -0.67 2.96 6.97
C GLU A 26 0.70 2.29 6.92
N ALA A 27 1.29 2.21 5.73
CA ALA A 27 2.61 1.66 5.55
C ALA A 27 3.47 2.60 4.71
N ALA A 28 4.79 2.56 4.93
CA ALA A 28 5.74 3.35 4.17
C ALA A 28 6.91 2.47 3.71
N ILE A 29 7.30 2.65 2.45
CA ILE A 29 8.42 1.94 1.83
C ILE A 29 9.33 2.97 1.18
N LEU A 30 10.61 2.92 1.52
CA LEU A 30 11.63 3.70 0.84
C LEU A 30 12.09 2.98 -0.43
N TYR A 31 12.00 3.64 -1.58
CA TYR A 31 12.58 3.14 -2.81
C TYR A 31 14.08 3.46 -2.89
N PRO A 32 14.93 2.47 -3.16
CA PRO A 32 16.35 2.70 -3.42
C PRO A 32 16.52 3.38 -4.79
N GLY A 33 17.30 4.46 -4.84
CA GLY A 33 17.55 5.18 -6.08
C GLY A 33 18.42 6.42 -5.90
N LEU A 34 18.69 7.14 -7.00
CA LEU A 34 19.45 8.40 -6.99
C LEU A 34 18.72 9.54 -6.28
N ARG A 35 17.41 9.41 -6.07
CA ARG A 35 16.58 10.36 -5.35
C ARG A 35 15.72 9.59 -4.36
N PRO A 36 15.90 9.76 -3.04
CA PRO A 36 15.09 9.07 -2.04
C PRO A 36 13.61 9.37 -2.28
N THR A 37 12.85 8.31 -2.55
CA THR A 37 11.41 8.39 -2.85
C THR A 37 10.69 7.44 -1.92
N VAL A 38 9.65 7.91 -1.25
CA VAL A 38 8.83 7.07 -0.37
C VAL A 38 7.49 6.78 -1.04
N LEU A 39 7.10 5.50 -0.98
CA LEU A 39 5.74 5.06 -1.22
C LEU A 39 5.02 4.95 0.11
N ARG A 40 3.97 5.75 0.29
CA ARG A 40 3.04 5.65 1.42
C ARG A 40 1.78 4.92 0.92
N ILE A 41 1.40 3.88 1.63
CA ILE A 41 0.28 3.01 1.30
C ILE A 41 -0.76 3.18 2.39
N ARG A 42 -1.97 3.62 2.01
CA ARG A 42 -3.12 3.71 2.92
C ARG A 42 -4.11 2.62 2.58
N LEU A 43 -4.42 1.78 3.55
CA LEU A 43 -5.33 0.65 3.42
C LEU A 43 -6.38 0.71 4.50
N ARG A 44 -7.48 -0.02 4.28
CA ARG A 44 -8.51 -0.27 5.28
C ARG A 44 -8.86 -1.75 5.32
N LEU A 45 -8.69 -2.37 6.48
CA LEU A 45 -9.09 -3.74 6.74
C LEU A 45 -10.57 -3.77 7.12
N ARG A 46 -11.34 -4.69 6.54
CA ARG A 46 -12.76 -4.88 6.79
C ARG A 46 -13.05 -6.37 6.91
N GLY A 47 -14.06 -6.70 7.71
CA GLY A 47 -14.63 -8.05 7.77
C GLY A 47 -16.00 -8.08 7.11
N THR A 48 -16.31 -9.17 6.41
CA THR A 48 -17.69 -9.49 6.00
C THR A 48 -18.56 -9.92 7.20
N SER A 49 -17.92 -10.39 8.27
CA SER A 49 -18.49 -10.65 9.58
C SER A 49 -17.55 -10.15 10.66
N GLU A 50 -18.07 -9.98 11.89
CA GLU A 50 -17.27 -9.55 13.03
C GLU A 50 -16.08 -10.51 13.26
N GLY A 51 -14.87 -9.95 13.25
CA GLY A 51 -13.63 -10.72 13.42
C GLY A 51 -13.04 -11.39 12.16
N ALA A 52 -13.72 -11.36 11.00
CA ALA A 52 -13.25 -12.06 9.80
C ALA A 52 -12.08 -11.36 9.08
N ASN A 53 -12.00 -10.02 9.11
CA ASN A 53 -10.90 -9.22 8.52
C ASN A 53 -10.46 -9.67 7.11
N ASN A 54 -11.40 -10.15 6.30
CA ASN A 54 -11.15 -10.84 5.04
C ASN A 54 -11.19 -9.92 3.81
N ARG A 55 -11.22 -8.61 4.02
CA ARG A 55 -11.21 -7.62 2.94
C ARG A 55 -10.26 -6.48 3.26
N MET A 56 -9.44 -6.08 2.30
CA MET A 56 -8.54 -4.94 2.43
C MET A 56 -8.74 -3.97 1.27
N ASP A 57 -9.35 -2.83 1.57
CA ASP A 57 -9.55 -1.75 0.62
C ASP A 57 -8.24 -0.96 0.48
N LEU A 58 -7.78 -0.79 -0.76
CA LEU A 58 -6.64 0.08 -1.09
C LEU A 58 -7.16 1.52 -1.24
N LEU A 59 -6.93 2.38 -0.24
CA LEU A 59 -7.49 3.74 -0.19
C LEU A 59 -6.68 4.74 -1.02
N ALA A 60 -5.35 4.68 -0.89
CA ALA A 60 -4.45 5.54 -1.62
C ALA A 60 -3.04 4.94 -1.74
N LEU A 61 -2.40 5.18 -2.88
CA LEU A 61 -0.96 5.05 -3.05
C LEU A 61 -0.39 6.45 -3.26
N LEU A 62 0.50 6.87 -2.37
CA LEU A 62 1.14 8.18 -2.41
C LEU A 62 2.63 7.99 -2.68
N THR A 63 3.19 8.72 -3.63
CA THR A 63 4.65 8.78 -3.83
C THR A 63 5.12 10.18 -3.58
N CYS A 64 6.13 10.37 -2.73
CA CYS A 64 6.73 11.67 -2.46
C CYS A 64 8.24 11.58 -2.32
N GLY A 65 8.91 12.71 -2.57
CA GLY A 65 10.33 12.85 -2.31
C GLY A 65 10.65 13.10 -0.84
N VAL A 66 11.73 12.51 -0.37
CA VAL A 66 12.31 12.71 0.97
C VAL A 66 13.74 13.23 0.81
N ASN A 67 14.21 14.04 1.75
CA ASN A 67 15.56 14.58 1.71
C ASN A 67 16.57 13.53 2.19
N GLU A 68 17.79 13.52 1.62
CA GLU A 68 18.81 12.50 1.94
C GLU A 68 19.17 12.49 3.44
N ASN A 69 19.18 13.67 4.07
CA ASN A 69 19.50 13.84 5.48
C ASN A 69 18.43 13.25 6.44
N GLU A 70 17.19 13.10 5.98
CA GLU A 70 16.08 12.54 6.76
C GLU A 70 16.12 11.00 6.75
N VAL A 71 16.75 10.43 5.72
CA VAL A 71 16.85 8.98 5.49
C VAL A 71 18.12 8.40 6.10
N SER A 72 19.25 9.14 6.05
CA SER A 72 20.57 8.65 6.50
C SER A 72 20.69 8.31 7.99
N HIS A 73 19.71 8.71 8.81
CA HIS A 73 19.69 8.42 10.25
C HIS A 73 18.62 7.39 10.64
N HIS A 74 17.74 7.00 9.71
CA HIS A 74 16.50 6.29 9.99
C HIS A 74 16.24 5.13 9.01
N ASP A 75 17.28 4.38 8.61
CA ASP A 75 17.16 3.24 7.70
C ASP A 75 16.05 2.23 8.09
N GLU A 76 15.61 2.24 9.36
CA GLU A 76 14.55 1.34 9.87
C GLU A 76 13.20 2.01 10.17
N ASP A 77 13.08 3.34 10.21
CA ASP A 77 11.84 4.04 10.59
C ASP A 77 11.38 5.08 9.58
N ILE A 78 11.24 4.65 8.33
CA ILE A 78 10.67 5.51 7.28
C ILE A 78 9.22 5.92 7.57
N LEU A 79 8.49 5.14 8.38
CA LEU A 79 7.12 5.46 8.74
C LEU A 79 7.04 6.66 9.67
N GLY A 80 7.92 6.74 10.69
CA GLY A 80 8.04 7.92 11.54
C GLY A 80 8.47 9.18 10.78
N VAL A 81 9.33 9.03 9.76
CA VAL A 81 9.75 10.18 8.91
C VAL A 81 8.57 10.83 8.20
N VAL A 82 7.64 10.02 7.68
CA VAL A 82 6.47 10.49 6.90
C VAL A 82 5.17 10.56 7.69
N GLU A 83 5.25 10.34 9.01
CA GLU A 83 4.12 10.46 9.91
C GLU A 83 3.61 11.91 9.94
N GLY A 84 2.29 12.09 9.83
CA GLY A 84 1.68 13.43 9.83
C GLY A 84 1.79 14.22 8.52
N TRP A 85 2.56 13.74 7.54
CA TRP A 85 2.70 14.43 6.25
C TRP A 85 1.36 14.49 5.51
N GLN A 86 1.09 15.62 4.87
CA GLN A 86 -0.05 15.77 3.97
C GLN A 86 0.14 14.92 2.71
N GLU A 87 -0.92 14.74 1.92
CA GLU A 87 -0.85 13.89 0.72
C GLU A 87 -0.06 14.52 -0.43
N ASP A 88 -0.04 15.85 -0.51
CA ASP A 88 0.66 16.66 -1.51
C ASP A 88 2.03 17.16 -1.02
N GLU A 89 2.50 16.65 0.13
CA GLU A 89 3.76 17.05 0.75
C GLU A 89 4.95 16.29 0.18
N THR A 90 6.03 17.02 -0.11
CA THR A 90 7.33 16.47 -0.47
C THR A 90 8.47 17.33 0.06
N HIS A 91 9.51 16.67 0.59
CA HIS A 91 10.72 17.31 1.09
C HIS A 91 11.88 17.27 0.10
N ASN A 92 11.64 16.79 -1.13
CA ASN A 92 12.57 16.88 -2.25
C ASN A 92 11.86 17.54 -3.44
N PRO A 93 12.21 18.79 -3.80
CA PRO A 93 11.51 19.54 -4.86
C PRO A 93 11.66 18.90 -6.26
N ASP A 94 12.63 18.01 -6.45
CA ASP A 94 12.84 17.29 -7.71
C ASP A 94 11.96 16.03 -7.85
N VAL A 95 11.20 15.68 -6.81
CA VAL A 95 10.31 14.50 -6.78
C VAL A 95 8.92 14.94 -6.31
N PRO A 96 7.93 15.09 -7.20
CA PRO A 96 6.62 15.59 -6.84
C PRO A 96 5.86 14.59 -5.94
N ALA A 97 5.02 15.12 -5.06
CA ALA A 97 4.01 14.33 -4.37
C ALA A 97 2.88 13.95 -5.33
N ILE A 98 2.62 12.66 -5.50
CA ILE A 98 1.57 12.13 -6.38
C ILE A 98 0.65 11.24 -5.56
N SER A 99 -0.65 11.45 -5.69
CA SER A 99 -1.69 10.67 -5.00
C SER A 99 -2.57 9.91 -6.00
N HIS A 100 -2.56 8.58 -5.89
CA HIS A 100 -3.41 7.68 -6.65
C HIS A 100 -4.53 7.16 -5.75
N LYS A 101 -5.78 7.51 -6.08
CA LYS A 101 -6.99 7.13 -5.32
C LYS A 101 -8.08 6.46 -6.16
N ARG A 102 -7.96 6.49 -7.49
CA ARG A 102 -8.99 6.00 -8.42
C ARG A 102 -8.55 4.68 -9.04
N GLY A 103 -9.52 3.78 -9.27
CA GLY A 103 -9.29 2.49 -9.90
C GLY A 103 -8.53 1.49 -9.01
N LEU A 104 -8.54 1.71 -7.70
CA LEU A 104 -7.87 0.83 -6.74
C LEU A 104 -8.81 -0.32 -6.39
N THR A 105 -8.41 -1.54 -6.74
CA THR A 105 -9.22 -2.73 -6.48
C THR A 105 -8.96 -3.23 -5.05
N PRO A 106 -10.00 -3.56 -4.27
CA PRO A 106 -9.81 -4.15 -2.96
C PRO A 106 -9.28 -5.59 -3.06
N PHE A 107 -8.51 -6.00 -2.06
CA PHE A 107 -8.07 -7.38 -1.89
C PHE A 107 -9.08 -8.13 -1.02
N VAL A 108 -9.37 -9.38 -1.39
CA VAL A 108 -10.19 -10.29 -0.58
C VAL A 108 -9.30 -11.46 -0.18
N PHE A 109 -9.29 -11.78 1.10
CA PHE A 109 -8.56 -12.91 1.65
C PHE A 109 -9.53 -14.06 1.87
N VAL A 110 -9.17 -15.22 1.33
CA VAL A 110 -9.90 -16.47 1.53
C VAL A 110 -8.96 -17.47 2.21
N PRO A 111 -9.45 -18.34 3.10
CA PRO A 111 -8.67 -19.45 3.62
C PRO A 111 -8.04 -20.25 2.47
N PHE A 112 -6.85 -20.79 2.70
CA PHE A 112 -6.12 -21.50 1.65
C PHE A 112 -6.91 -22.71 1.12
N GLU A 113 -7.60 -23.41 2.03
CA GLU A 113 -8.46 -24.55 1.75
C GLU A 113 -9.66 -24.20 0.86
N GLU A 114 -10.03 -22.92 0.81
CA GLU A 114 -11.22 -22.42 0.10
C GLU A 114 -10.85 -21.66 -1.18
N VAL A 115 -9.58 -21.62 -1.58
CA VAL A 115 -9.13 -20.82 -2.73
C VAL A 115 -9.78 -21.25 -4.06
N GLU A 116 -10.08 -22.55 -4.23
CA GLU A 116 -10.71 -23.08 -5.44
C GLU A 116 -12.24 -23.07 -5.39
N THR A 117 -12.82 -22.95 -4.19
CA THR A 117 -14.27 -23.06 -3.96
C THR A 117 -14.93 -21.71 -3.67
N SER A 118 -14.14 -20.72 -3.23
CA SER A 118 -14.62 -19.36 -2.95
C SER A 118 -15.10 -18.69 -4.24
N VAL A 119 -16.40 -18.45 -4.33
CA VAL A 119 -16.98 -17.75 -5.48
C VAL A 119 -16.91 -16.25 -5.25
N LEU A 120 -15.95 -15.59 -5.90
CA LEU A 120 -15.83 -14.13 -5.94
C LEU A 120 -16.70 -13.57 -7.08
N ASN A 121 -17.26 -12.37 -6.90
CA ASN A 121 -18.00 -11.63 -7.93
C ASN A 121 -19.20 -12.40 -8.52
N LEU A 122 -20.06 -12.97 -7.68
CA LEU A 122 -21.33 -13.53 -8.13
C LEU A 122 -22.14 -12.50 -8.95
N PRO A 123 -23.05 -12.92 -9.85
CA PRO A 123 -23.99 -12.00 -10.47
C PRO A 123 -24.75 -11.19 -9.41
N VAL A 124 -25.14 -9.95 -9.71
CA VAL A 124 -25.82 -9.03 -8.75
C VAL A 124 -27.02 -9.68 -8.06
N GLU A 125 -27.73 -10.55 -8.78
CA GLU A 125 -28.90 -11.31 -8.32
C GLU A 125 -28.58 -12.35 -7.24
N ARG A 126 -27.30 -12.70 -7.08
CA ARG A 126 -26.79 -13.76 -6.21
C ARG A 126 -25.66 -13.29 -5.29
N MET A 127 -25.36 -12.00 -5.26
CA MET A 127 -24.39 -11.46 -4.32
C MET A 127 -25.05 -11.17 -2.98
N ASP A 128 -24.49 -11.75 -1.91
CA ASP A 128 -24.79 -11.33 -0.54
C ASP A 128 -24.24 -9.91 -0.25
N TYR A 129 -23.25 -9.45 -1.03
CA TYR A 129 -22.64 -8.12 -0.94
C TYR A 129 -22.00 -7.69 -2.28
N PHE A 130 -22.27 -6.46 -2.73
CA PHE A 130 -21.69 -5.86 -3.94
C PHE A 130 -20.39 -5.09 -3.62
N VAL A 131 -19.28 -5.45 -4.25
CA VAL A 131 -18.02 -4.69 -4.16
C VAL A 131 -17.97 -3.66 -5.28
N SER A 132 -18.28 -2.41 -4.97
CA SER A 132 -17.97 -1.28 -5.85
C SER A 132 -16.46 -1.00 -5.80
N GLY A 133 -15.80 -1.05 -6.95
CA GLY A 133 -14.46 -0.47 -7.12
C GLY A 133 -14.47 1.05 -7.11
#